data_AF-A0A6M0S1I8-F1
#
_entry.id   AF-A0A6M0S1I8-F1
#
_cell.length_a   1.000
_cell.length_b   1.000
_cell.length_c   1.000
_cell.angle_alpha   90.00
_cell.angle_beta   90.00
_cell.angle_gamma   90.00
#
_symmetry.space_group_name_H-M   'P 1'
#
loop_
_entity.id
_entity.type
_entity.pdbx_description
1 polymer ?
#
loop_
_entity_poly.entity_id
_entity_poly.type
_entity_poly.pdbx_seq_one_letter_code
_entity_poly.pdbx_strand_id
1 'polypeptide(L)'
;MSLKHYRLWTILVFTVLLVVISAPTVNGITPTNHPIQIAQATEEPSEQVSQATLDYLLTDVTEPTQQPSVTRTAIVETYALATWQWGETGGQTVLELTDETWQVIVSGGGAVDAATLVSFGVPADIAEQLMAQDTSGD
;
A
#
# COMPACT_ATOMS: atom_id res chain seq x y z
N MET A 1 37.13 -33.74 20.44
CA MET A 1 36.34 -32.73 19.71
C MET A 1 36.80 -32.76 18.26
N SER A 2 36.33 -33.63 17.36
CA SER A 2 34.98 -33.79 16.75
C SER A 2 34.40 -32.45 16.28
N LEU A 3 34.16 -32.16 14.99
CA LEU A 3 34.46 -32.85 13.73
C LEU A 3 34.52 -31.76 12.62
N LYS A 4 35.34 -32.04 11.59
CA LYS A 4 35.47 -31.32 10.31
C LYS A 4 34.08 -31.14 9.66
N HIS A 5 33.86 -30.26 8.67
CA HIS A 5 34.12 -30.56 7.27
C HIS A 5 33.95 -29.31 6.40
N TYR A 6 34.99 -29.07 5.59
CA TYR A 6 35.01 -28.21 4.42
C TYR A 6 34.38 -28.96 3.24
N ARG A 7 33.41 -28.35 2.55
CA ARG A 7 32.95 -28.66 1.18
C ARG A 7 32.43 -27.33 0.64
N LEU A 8 33.17 -26.58 -0.20
CA LEU A 8 33.59 -26.88 -1.57
C LEU A 8 32.52 -27.64 -2.35
N TRP A 9 31.78 -26.89 -3.17
CA TRP A 9 31.02 -27.21 -4.40
C TRP A 9 29.98 -26.08 -4.54
N THR A 10 29.87 -25.25 -5.59
CA THR A 10 30.44 -25.28 -6.93
C THR A 10 30.23 -23.91 -7.57
N ILE A 11 31.28 -23.41 -8.21
CA ILE A 11 31.24 -22.33 -9.21
C ILE A 11 30.55 -22.86 -10.46
N LEU A 12 29.54 -22.15 -10.97
CA LEU A 12 29.02 -22.29 -12.35
C LEU A 12 28.44 -20.91 -12.71
N VAL A 13 29.22 -19.95 -13.24
CA VAL A 13 29.64 -19.78 -14.66
C VAL A 13 28.55 -20.15 -15.65
N PHE A 14 28.37 -19.30 -16.67
CA PHE A 14 27.54 -19.51 -17.86
C PHE A 14 26.03 -19.37 -17.58
N THR A 15 25.27 -18.46 -18.17
CA THR A 15 25.49 -17.68 -19.40
C THR A 15 24.44 -16.57 -19.41
N VAL A 16 24.82 -15.38 -19.85
CA VAL A 16 23.88 -14.45 -20.47
C VAL A 16 23.30 -15.16 -21.68
N LEU A 17 22.14 -15.78 -21.54
CA LEU A 17 21.38 -16.26 -22.69
C LEU A 17 20.38 -15.15 -23.04
N LEU A 18 20.81 -14.30 -23.97
CA LEU A 18 19.91 -13.57 -24.87
C LEU A 18 19.00 -14.61 -25.53
N VAL A 19 17.87 -14.92 -24.92
CA VAL A 19 16.78 -15.55 -25.67
C VAL A 19 16.10 -14.41 -26.41
N VAL A 20 16.58 -14.18 -27.62
CA VAL A 20 15.75 -13.64 -28.69
C VAL A 20 14.61 -14.64 -28.86
N ILE A 21 13.52 -14.45 -28.12
CA ILE A 21 12.28 -15.14 -28.43
C ILE A 21 11.72 -14.39 -29.64
N SER A 22 12.19 -14.77 -30.82
CA SER A 22 11.44 -14.60 -32.05
C SER A 22 10.07 -15.20 -31.76
N ALA A 23 9.05 -14.36 -31.56
CA ALA A 23 7.69 -14.84 -31.38
C ALA A 23 7.35 -15.73 -32.59
N PRO A 24 7.06 -17.03 -32.44
CA PRO A 24 6.47 -17.77 -33.53
C PRO A 24 5.11 -17.15 -33.78
N THR A 25 4.91 -16.64 -34.99
CA THR A 25 3.59 -16.26 -35.52
C THR A 25 2.66 -17.43 -35.34
N VAL A 26 1.81 -17.30 -34.33
CA VAL A 26 0.66 -18.13 -34.12
C VAL A 26 -0.36 -17.71 -35.16
N ASN A 27 -0.70 -18.59 -36.10
CA ASN A 27 -2.00 -18.51 -36.78
C ASN A 27 -3.08 -18.87 -35.73
N GLY A 28 -3.25 -17.95 -34.77
CA GLY A 28 -4.33 -17.75 -33.80
C GLY A 28 -4.64 -18.74 -32.66
N ILE A 29 -3.82 -19.74 -32.32
CA ILE A 29 -4.09 -20.76 -31.29
C ILE A 29 -4.29 -20.24 -29.84
N THR A 30 -5.50 -20.50 -29.33
CA THR A 30 -5.88 -21.04 -28.01
C THR A 30 -4.94 -20.82 -26.81
N PRO A 31 -5.38 -20.11 -25.75
CA PRO A 31 -4.64 -20.08 -24.49
C PRO A 31 -4.88 -21.38 -23.70
N THR A 32 -3.81 -22.18 -23.62
CA THR A 32 -3.64 -23.31 -22.70
C THR A 32 -3.44 -22.79 -21.28
N ASN A 33 -4.21 -23.35 -20.35
CA ASN A 33 -4.21 -23.00 -18.94
C ASN A 33 -2.85 -23.33 -18.27
N HIS A 34 -2.12 -22.31 -17.81
CA HIS A 34 -1.15 -22.44 -16.73
C HIS A 34 -1.80 -21.93 -15.44
N PRO A 35 -1.62 -22.58 -14.28
CA PRO A 35 -2.19 -22.11 -13.03
C PRO A 35 -1.62 -20.73 -12.77
N ILE A 36 -2.46 -19.69 -12.87
CA ILE A 36 -1.95 -18.35 -12.70
C ILE A 36 -1.58 -18.20 -11.23
N GLN A 37 -0.30 -17.97 -10.94
CA GLN A 37 0.15 -17.46 -9.65
C GLN A 37 -0.27 -15.97 -9.55
N ILE A 38 -1.57 -15.68 -9.46
CA ILE A 38 -2.11 -14.36 -9.08
C ILE A 38 -2.66 -14.48 -7.67
N ALA A 39 -1.77 -14.67 -6.71
CA ALA A 39 -2.12 -14.53 -5.29
C ALA A 39 -0.90 -14.05 -4.49
N GLN A 40 0.06 -13.38 -5.14
CA GLN A 40 0.82 -12.37 -4.42
C GLN A 40 -0.13 -11.18 -4.39
N ALA A 41 -0.79 -10.97 -3.26
CA ALA A 41 -1.76 -9.91 -3.03
C ALA A 41 -1.12 -8.57 -3.41
N THR A 42 -1.33 -8.12 -4.64
CA THR A 42 -1.21 -6.70 -4.95
C THR A 42 -2.46 -6.10 -4.33
N GLU A 43 -2.38 -5.84 -3.03
CA GLU A 43 -3.43 -5.15 -2.29
C GLU A 43 -3.61 -3.79 -2.97
N GLU A 44 -4.84 -3.44 -3.36
CA GLU A 44 -5.08 -2.14 -3.98
C GLU A 44 -4.58 -1.04 -3.03
N PRO A 45 -4.00 0.06 -3.53
CA PRO A 45 -3.43 1.11 -2.68
C PRO A 45 -4.38 1.60 -1.57
N SER A 46 -5.68 1.63 -1.84
CA SER A 46 -6.73 1.96 -0.86
C SER A 46 -6.83 0.98 0.30
N GLU A 47 -6.62 -0.32 0.05
CA GLU A 47 -6.60 -1.33 1.10
C GLU A 47 -5.35 -1.16 1.98
N GLN A 48 -4.19 -0.92 1.38
CA GLN A 48 -2.94 -0.69 2.13
C GLN A 48 -3.04 0.56 3.02
N VAL A 49 -3.59 1.66 2.47
CA VAL A 49 -3.87 2.88 3.24
C VAL A 49 -4.85 2.60 4.37
N SER A 50 -5.89 1.81 4.11
CA SER A 50 -6.89 1.46 5.12
C SER A 50 -6.26 0.62 6.25
N GLN A 51 -5.47 -0.39 5.91
CA GLN A 51 -4.76 -1.23 6.88
C GLN A 51 -3.75 -0.42 7.69
N ALA A 52 -2.94 0.43 7.07
CA ALA A 52 -1.99 1.30 7.78
C ALA A 52 -2.72 2.27 8.74
N THR A 53 -3.89 2.76 8.35
CA THR A 53 -4.73 3.61 9.22
C THR A 53 -5.27 2.82 10.41
N LEU A 54 -5.79 1.62 10.18
CA LEU A 54 -6.34 0.77 11.24
C LEU A 54 -5.26 0.29 12.21
N ASP A 55 -4.10 -0.10 11.71
CA ASP A 55 -2.94 -0.49 12.51
C ASP A 55 -2.51 0.66 13.44
N TYR A 56 -2.41 1.87 12.90
CA TYR A 56 -2.11 3.07 13.69
C TYR A 56 -3.17 3.34 14.76
N LEU A 57 -4.47 3.30 14.41
CA LEU A 57 -5.56 3.56 15.37
C LEU A 57 -5.60 2.54 16.51
N LEU A 58 -5.15 1.31 16.24
CA LEU A 58 -5.19 0.20 17.19
C LEU A 58 -3.87 -0.01 17.94
N THR A 59 -2.79 0.70 17.58
CA THR A 59 -1.43 0.42 18.07
C THR A 59 -1.31 0.41 19.61
N ASP A 60 -2.10 1.24 20.30
CA ASP A 60 -2.07 1.38 21.77
C ASP A 60 -3.33 0.82 22.45
N VAL A 61 -4.15 0.05 21.72
CA VAL A 61 -5.42 -0.47 22.25
C VAL A 61 -5.37 -1.99 22.41
N THR A 62 -5.26 -2.43 23.67
CA THR A 62 -5.15 -3.85 24.03
C THR A 62 -6.42 -4.65 23.74
N GLU A 63 -7.59 -4.09 24.06
CA GLU A 63 -8.90 -4.75 23.89
C GLU A 63 -9.95 -3.70 23.48
N PRO A 64 -10.09 -3.40 22.17
CA PRO A 64 -11.04 -2.40 21.71
C PRO A 64 -12.48 -2.85 21.98
N THR A 65 -13.29 -2.01 22.63
CA THR A 65 -14.73 -2.26 22.84
C THR A 65 -15.53 -2.16 21.53
N GLN A 66 -15.01 -1.42 20.56
CA GLN A 66 -15.53 -1.25 19.21
C GLN A 66 -14.35 -1.22 18.24
N GLN A 67 -14.52 -1.77 17.03
CA GLN A 67 -13.48 -1.71 16.01
C GLN A 67 -13.62 -0.42 15.19
N PRO A 68 -12.51 0.30 14.92
CA PRO A 68 -12.52 1.36 13.94
C PRO A 68 -12.72 0.78 12.54
N SER A 69 -13.27 1.59 11.63
CA SER A 69 -13.39 1.26 10.21
C SER A 69 -13.03 2.46 9.37
N VAL A 70 -12.27 2.24 8.30
CA VAL A 70 -12.01 3.26 7.27
C VAL A 70 -13.21 3.27 6.33
N THR A 71 -13.84 4.44 6.17
CA THR A 71 -15.06 4.62 5.38
C THR A 71 -14.78 5.19 3.99
N ARG A 72 -13.67 5.93 3.85
CA ARG A 72 -13.26 6.55 2.59
C ARG A 72 -11.75 6.70 2.56
N THR A 73 -11.17 6.56 1.37
CA THR A 73 -9.77 6.86 1.11
C THR A 73 -9.66 7.73 -0.15
N ALA A 74 -8.84 8.78 -0.07
CA ALA A 74 -8.41 9.57 -1.22
C ALA A 74 -6.90 9.40 -1.36
N ILE A 75 -6.41 9.16 -2.58
CA ILE A 75 -5.00 8.91 -2.85
C ILE A 75 -4.56 9.79 -4.02
N VAL A 76 -3.51 10.57 -3.80
CA VAL A 76 -2.91 11.44 -4.80
C VAL A 76 -1.40 11.27 -4.71
N GLU A 77 -0.81 10.69 -5.75
CA GLU A 77 0.62 10.36 -5.82
C GLU A 77 1.09 9.54 -4.61
N THR A 78 1.99 10.08 -3.79
CA THR A 78 2.54 9.46 -2.58
C THR A 78 1.81 9.89 -1.32
N TYR A 79 0.69 10.61 -1.39
CA TYR A 79 -0.08 11.03 -0.24
C TYR A 79 -1.48 10.42 -0.22
N ALA A 80 -1.99 10.16 0.97
CA ALA A 80 -3.34 9.67 1.15
C ALA A 80 -4.04 10.34 2.33
N LEU A 81 -5.36 10.44 2.21
CA LEU A 81 -6.28 10.87 3.24
C LEU A 81 -7.28 9.76 3.50
N ALA A 82 -7.28 9.20 4.71
CA ALA A 82 -8.19 8.15 5.12
C ALA A 82 -9.19 8.68 6.13
N THR A 83 -10.48 8.62 5.80
CA THR A 83 -11.58 8.96 6.70
C THR A 83 -12.01 7.70 7.44
N TRP A 84 -12.12 7.79 8.76
CA TRP A 84 -12.43 6.65 9.62
C TRP A 84 -13.50 6.98 10.66
N GLN A 85 -14.15 5.94 11.15
CA GLN A 85 -15.13 6.00 12.23
C GLN A 85 -14.76 4.99 13.31
N TRP A 86 -14.90 5.40 14.58
CA TRP A 86 -14.71 4.56 15.74
C TRP A 86 -15.81 4.84 16.77
N GLY A 87 -16.84 4.00 16.75
CA GLY A 87 -18.04 4.22 17.55
C GLY A 87 -18.77 5.49 17.11
N GLU A 88 -18.98 6.41 18.05
CA GLU A 88 -19.59 7.73 17.78
C GLU A 88 -18.56 8.78 17.34
N THR A 89 -17.27 8.45 17.41
CA THR A 89 -16.19 9.33 16.98
C THR A 89 -15.79 9.03 15.54
N GLY A 90 -15.21 10.01 14.87
CA GLY A 90 -14.63 9.85 13.54
C GLY A 90 -13.56 10.88 13.30
N GLY A 91 -12.81 10.68 12.24
CA GLY A 91 -11.68 11.54 11.94
C GLY A 91 -11.02 11.22 10.62
N GLN A 92 -9.89 11.88 10.42
CA GLN A 92 -9.08 11.72 9.23
C GLN A 92 -7.62 11.46 9.61
N THR A 93 -6.99 10.60 8.83
CA THR A 93 -5.58 10.26 8.93
C THR A 93 -4.89 10.64 7.63
N VAL A 94 -3.77 11.34 7.73
CA VAL A 94 -2.92 11.73 6.60
C VAL A 94 -1.73 10.77 6.56
N LEU A 95 -1.49 10.20 5.39
CA LEU A 95 -0.41 9.23 5.18
C LEU A 95 0.47 9.66 4.01
N GLU A 96 1.73 9.24 4.07
CA GLU A 96 2.70 9.38 2.99
C GLU A 96 3.36 8.02 2.68
N LEU A 97 3.47 7.70 1.40
CA LEU A 97 4.16 6.52 0.92
C LEU A 97 5.66 6.77 0.94
N THR A 98 6.35 6.17 1.92
CA THR A 98 7.80 6.26 2.09
C THR A 98 8.38 4.85 2.06
N ASP A 99 9.44 4.61 1.28
CA ASP A 99 10.10 3.30 1.15
C ASP A 99 9.09 2.15 0.91
N GLU A 100 8.16 2.37 -0.04
CA GLU A 100 7.11 1.41 -0.43
C GLU A 100 6.10 1.07 0.69
N THR A 101 6.08 1.84 1.78
CA THR A 101 5.18 1.64 2.93
C THR A 101 4.40 2.92 3.24
N TRP A 102 3.10 2.81 3.47
CA TRP A 102 2.28 3.93 3.94
C TRP A 102 2.58 4.23 5.40
N GLN A 103 3.08 5.43 5.67
CA GLN A 103 3.41 5.93 7.00
C GLN A 103 2.39 6.99 7.41
N VAL A 104 1.86 6.90 8.62
CA VAL A 104 0.97 7.93 9.16
C VAL A 104 1.78 9.17 9.51
N ILE A 105 1.49 10.28 8.84
CA ILE A 105 2.05 11.61 9.19
C ILE A 105 1.32 12.13 10.44
N VAL A 106 -0.01 12.07 10.41
CA VAL A 106 -0.87 12.55 11.49
C VAL A 106 -2.23 11.87 11.43
N SER A 107 -2.82 11.63 12.59
CA SER A 107 -4.21 11.21 12.74
C SER A 107 -4.90 12.11 13.74
N GLY A 108 -6.15 12.49 13.45
CA GLY A 108 -6.92 13.38 14.31
C GLY A 108 -8.41 13.11 14.25
N GLY A 109 -9.11 13.44 15.32
CA GLY A 109 -10.58 13.45 15.34
C GLY A 109 -11.13 14.65 14.59
N GLY A 110 -12.16 14.42 13.77
CA GLY A 110 -12.76 15.44 12.90
C GLY A 110 -12.15 15.52 11.50
N ALA A 111 -12.74 16.39 10.68
CA ALA A 111 -12.27 16.64 9.32
C ALA A 111 -11.11 17.64 9.32
N VAL A 112 -10.15 17.43 8.42
CA VAL A 112 -9.06 18.36 8.13
C VAL A 112 -9.37 19.13 6.85
N ASP A 113 -8.83 20.34 6.72
CA ASP A 113 -8.90 21.13 5.50
C ASP A 113 -7.56 21.15 4.75
N ALA A 114 -7.56 21.65 3.51
CA ALA A 114 -6.35 21.72 2.70
C ALA A 114 -5.23 22.54 3.37
N ALA A 115 -5.56 23.62 4.08
CA ALA A 115 -4.56 24.44 4.78
C ALA A 115 -3.88 23.65 5.92
N THR A 116 -4.65 22.81 6.60
CA THR A 116 -4.18 21.90 7.65
C THR A 116 -3.28 20.82 7.05
N LEU A 117 -3.65 20.21 5.91
CA LEU A 117 -2.78 19.26 5.20
C LEU A 117 -1.44 19.88 4.81
N VAL A 118 -1.44 21.12 4.30
CA VAL A 118 -0.21 21.86 3.98
C VAL A 118 0.65 22.09 5.21
N SER A 119 0.04 22.39 6.36
CA SER A 119 0.78 22.56 7.61
C SER A 119 1.48 21.28 8.08
N PHE A 120 1.00 20.11 7.64
CA PHE A 120 1.61 18.80 7.90
C PHE A 120 2.68 18.40 6.87
N GLY A 121 2.95 19.26 5.88
CA GLY A 121 3.99 19.04 4.87
C GLY A 121 3.47 18.51 3.53
N VAL A 122 2.16 18.30 3.38
CA VAL A 122 1.57 17.93 2.08
C VAL A 122 1.70 19.10 1.10
N PRO A 123 2.18 18.91 -0.14
CA PRO A 123 2.19 19.97 -1.15
C PRO A 123 0.80 20.56 -1.41
N ALA A 124 0.69 21.87 -1.63
CA ALA A 124 -0.60 22.56 -1.70
C ALA A 124 -1.51 22.03 -2.83
N ASP A 125 -0.95 21.73 -4.00
CA ASP A 125 -1.65 21.15 -5.13
C ASP A 125 -2.15 19.72 -4.84
N ILE A 126 -1.39 18.94 -4.08
CA ILE A 126 -1.78 17.60 -3.64
C ILE A 126 -2.87 17.70 -2.57
N ALA A 127 -2.75 18.62 -1.61
CA ALA A 127 -3.76 18.86 -0.57
C ALA A 127 -5.12 19.23 -1.18
N GLU A 128 -5.15 20.13 -2.18
CA GLU A 128 -6.38 20.48 -2.89
C GLU A 128 -6.99 19.28 -3.61
N GLN A 129 -6.18 18.46 -4.28
CA GLN A 129 -6.64 17.25 -4.97
C GLN A 129 -7.19 16.20 -4.00
N LEU A 130 -6.55 16.01 -2.84
CA LEU A 130 -7.02 15.10 -1.79
C LEU A 130 -8.40 15.55 -1.27
N MET A 131 -8.58 16.84 -0.98
CA MET A 131 -9.88 17.38 -0.53
C MET A 131 -10.97 17.24 -1.60
N ALA A 132 -10.61 17.45 -2.87
CA ALA A 132 -11.53 17.29 -3.99
C ALA A 132 -11.99 15.82 -4.13
N GLN A 133 -11.08 14.86 -4.03
CA GLN A 133 -11.41 13.44 -4.06
C GLN A 133 -12.24 13.01 -2.84
N ASP A 134 -11.88 13.48 -1.64
CA ASP A 134 -12.60 13.15 -0.40
C ASP A 134 -14.06 13.66 -0.42
N THR A 135 -14.30 14.85 -0.99
CA THR A 135 -15.67 15.42 -1.12
C THR A 135 -16.50 14.77 -2.23
N SER A 136 -15.85 14.19 -3.25
CA SER A 136 -16.55 13.62 -4.42
C SER A 136 -17.18 12.25 -4.18
N GLY A 137 -16.94 11.64 -3.02
CA GLY A 137 -17.45 10.32 -2.63
C GLY A 137 -18.73 10.35 -1.79
N ASP A 138 -19.49 11.44 -1.82
CA ASP A 138 -20.78 11.63 -1.12
C ASP A 138 -21.98 11.59 -2.08
#